data_AF-A0A2W0CF59-F1
#
_entry.id   AF-A0A2W0CF59-F1
#
_cell.length_a   1.000
_cell.length_b   1.000
_cell.length_c   1.000
_cell.angle_alpha   90.00
_cell.angle_beta   90.00
_cell.angle_gamma   90.00
#
_symmetry.space_group_name_H-M   'P 1'
#
loop_
_entity.id
_entity.type
_entity.pdbx_description
1 polymer ?
#
loop_
_entity_poly.entity_id
_entity_poly.type
_entity_poly.pdbx_seq_one_letter_code
_entity_poly.pdbx_strand_id
1 'polypeptide(L)'
;MSEWESNGIRCTFQTDFKSISSTQLAEGTVHEWYVYKNEKELYSILKLFGEITEKFGLKWFSQNIASQPFTIPNYLGNDWLKSIDDFIQTNQLELGSSSSLVKLDELISRGLNQNEIYLLDFCFGEIIVKHFGAVWEFDKEQGPMIKNIGGLPKFNKSPHNLVEAVLRQDNLTLQRYYNDIKFVVDQL
;
A
#
# COMPACT_ATOMS: atom_id res chain seq x y z
N MET A 1 -24.09 24.26 -21.03
CA MET A 1 -23.02 24.19 -20.01
C MET A 1 -21.74 23.82 -20.76
N SER A 2 -20.63 24.50 -20.49
CA SER A 2 -19.33 24.20 -21.11
C SER A 2 -18.81 22.86 -20.58
N GLU A 3 -18.41 21.92 -21.45
CA GLU A 3 -17.66 20.71 -21.08
C GLU A 3 -16.23 21.12 -20.71
N TRP A 4 -16.05 21.73 -19.56
CA TRP A 4 -14.75 22.19 -19.10
C TRP A 4 -13.81 21.02 -18.76
N GLU A 5 -14.36 19.86 -18.37
CA GLU A 5 -13.61 18.63 -18.09
C GLU A 5 -12.84 18.12 -19.31
N SER A 6 -13.36 18.32 -20.53
CA SER A 6 -12.69 17.92 -21.77
C SER A 6 -11.60 18.91 -22.23
N ASN A 7 -11.51 20.08 -21.59
CA ASN A 7 -10.56 21.14 -21.91
C ASN A 7 -9.63 21.50 -20.74
N GLY A 8 -9.72 20.78 -19.62
CA GLY A 8 -8.89 21.00 -18.44
C GLY A 8 -7.52 20.34 -18.59
N ILE A 9 -6.48 20.98 -18.05
CA ILE A 9 -5.13 20.40 -18.00
C ILE A 9 -4.84 19.97 -16.57
N ARG A 10 -4.57 18.67 -16.40
CA ARG A 10 -4.19 18.10 -15.11
C ARG A 10 -2.67 18.01 -15.00
N CYS A 11 -2.09 18.79 -14.11
CA CYS A 11 -0.68 18.63 -13.74
C CYS A 11 -0.53 17.43 -12.79
N THR A 12 0.27 16.45 -13.22
CA THR A 12 0.55 15.22 -12.48
C THR A 12 2.06 15.08 -12.35
N PHE A 13 2.55 14.85 -11.13
CA PHE A 13 3.94 14.54 -10.89
C PHE A 13 4.12 13.03 -11.00
N GLN A 14 5.08 12.58 -11.80
CA GLN A 14 5.29 11.17 -12.09
C GLN A 14 6.73 10.77 -11.81
N THR A 15 6.90 9.61 -11.18
CA THR A 15 8.12 8.82 -11.19
C THR A 15 7.92 7.62 -12.12
N ASP A 16 8.96 6.82 -12.34
CA ASP A 16 8.88 5.60 -13.17
C ASP A 16 7.81 4.60 -12.69
N PHE A 17 7.35 4.70 -11.44
CA PHE A 17 6.45 3.72 -10.82
C PHE A 17 5.15 4.31 -10.28
N LYS A 18 5.08 5.63 -10.03
CA LYS A 18 3.93 6.27 -9.39
C LYS A 18 3.60 7.62 -10.02
N SER A 19 2.32 7.97 -9.94
CA SER A 19 1.86 9.32 -10.27
C SER A 19 1.06 9.87 -9.09
N ILE A 20 1.27 11.14 -8.77
CA ILE A 20 0.47 11.87 -7.79
C ILE A 20 -0.03 13.16 -8.41
N SER A 21 -1.30 13.46 -8.18
CA SER A 21 -1.87 14.71 -8.66
C SER A 21 -1.41 15.89 -7.79
N SER A 22 -1.18 17.03 -8.43
CA SER A 22 -0.87 18.30 -7.75
C SER A 22 -1.85 18.64 -6.63
N THR A 23 -3.14 18.31 -6.80
CA THR A 23 -4.19 18.50 -5.79
C THR A 23 -4.01 17.66 -4.53
N GLN A 24 -3.49 16.44 -4.66
CA GLN A 24 -3.20 15.58 -3.51
C GLN A 24 -1.96 16.05 -2.75
N LEU A 25 -0.99 16.66 -3.44
CA LEU A 25 0.19 17.25 -2.79
C LEU A 25 -0.12 18.55 -2.04
N ALA A 26 -1.13 19.31 -2.49
CA ALA A 26 -1.51 20.58 -1.88
C ALA A 26 -2.53 20.45 -0.73
N GLU A 27 -2.80 19.24 -0.25
CA GLU A 27 -3.73 18.93 0.85
C GLU A 27 -5.13 19.59 0.73
N GLY A 28 -5.61 19.83 -0.50
CA GLY A 28 -6.78 20.68 -0.74
C GLY A 28 -7.71 20.14 -1.82
N THR A 29 -9.01 20.32 -1.59
CA THR A 29 -10.00 20.31 -2.67
C THR A 29 -9.65 21.42 -3.65
N VAL A 30 -9.83 21.20 -4.96
CA VAL A 30 -9.56 22.25 -5.97
C VAL A 30 -10.44 23.46 -5.65
N HIS A 31 -9.83 24.50 -5.08
CA HIS A 31 -10.57 25.69 -4.64
C HIS A 31 -10.90 26.62 -5.82
N GLU A 32 -10.08 26.62 -6.88
CA GLU A 32 -10.25 27.48 -8.05
C GLU A 32 -9.77 26.81 -9.34
N TRP A 33 -10.53 26.98 -10.42
CA TRP A 33 -10.14 26.57 -11.78
C TRP A 33 -9.61 27.78 -12.54
N TYR A 34 -8.34 27.75 -12.95
CA TYR A 34 -7.83 28.75 -13.87
C TYR A 34 -8.22 28.39 -15.31
N VAL A 35 -9.08 29.21 -15.91
CA VAL A 35 -9.47 29.08 -17.32
C VAL A 35 -8.57 29.97 -18.16
N TYR A 36 -7.68 29.36 -18.95
CA TYR A 36 -6.86 30.09 -19.92
C TYR A 36 -7.72 30.53 -21.11
N LYS A 37 -7.42 31.70 -21.70
CA LYS A 37 -8.25 32.32 -22.74
C LYS A 37 -7.93 31.79 -24.14
N ASN A 38 -6.71 31.33 -24.37
CA ASN A 38 -6.26 30.83 -25.66
C ASN A 38 -4.98 29.97 -25.51
N GLU A 39 -4.59 29.31 -26.61
CA GLU A 39 -3.41 28.45 -26.69
C GLU A 39 -2.09 29.16 -26.34
N LYS A 40 -1.94 30.45 -26.69
CA LYS A 40 -0.72 31.20 -26.37
C LYS A 40 -0.58 31.43 -24.88
N GLU A 41 -1.67 31.79 -24.21
CA GLU A 41 -1.70 31.95 -22.75
C GLU A 41 -1.41 30.63 -22.04
N LEU A 42 -2.00 29.53 -22.52
CA LEU A 42 -1.71 28.20 -22.00
C LEU A 42 -0.21 27.87 -22.11
N TYR A 43 0.38 28.08 -23.28
CA TYR A 43 1.81 27.83 -23.49
C TYR A 43 2.67 28.65 -22.52
N SER A 44 2.35 29.92 -22.30
CA SER A 44 3.05 30.77 -21.33
C SER A 44 2.92 30.25 -19.89
N ILE A 45 1.74 29.76 -19.49
CA ILE A 45 1.50 29.20 -18.15
C ILE A 45 2.31 27.91 -17.95
N LEU A 46 2.28 26.99 -18.93
CA LEU A 46 3.05 25.75 -18.88
C LEU A 46 4.56 26.03 -18.79
N LYS A 47 5.04 27.01 -19.57
CA LYS A 47 6.44 27.43 -19.51
C LYS A 47 6.80 27.99 -18.14
N LEU A 48 5.94 28.82 -17.54
CA LEU A 48 6.15 29.35 -16.19
C LEU A 48 6.22 28.23 -15.15
N PHE A 49 5.35 27.22 -15.22
CA PHE A 49 5.42 26.05 -14.34
C PHE A 49 6.74 25.27 -14.50
N GLY A 50 7.20 25.08 -15.73
CA GLY A 50 8.51 24.51 -16.01
C GLY A 50 9.63 25.30 -15.34
N GLU A 51 9.66 26.63 -15.54
CA GLU A 51 10.67 27.50 -14.95
C GLU A 51 10.64 27.50 -13.41
N ILE A 52 9.46 27.51 -12.79
CA ILE A 52 9.32 27.43 -11.33
C ILE A 52 9.84 26.09 -10.83
N THR A 53 9.48 25.00 -11.51
CA THR A 53 9.90 23.63 -11.14
C THR A 53 11.42 23.50 -11.23
N GLU A 54 12.03 23.96 -12.33
CA GLU A 54 13.47 23.89 -12.54
C GLU A 54 14.25 24.76 -11.54
N LYS A 55 13.81 26.00 -11.32
CA LYS A 55 14.54 26.97 -10.47
C LYS A 55 14.37 26.69 -8.99
N PHE A 56 13.18 26.26 -8.56
CA PHE A 56 12.83 26.16 -7.14
C PHE A 56 12.47 24.74 -6.73
N GLY A 57 11.67 24.03 -7.54
CA GLY A 57 11.17 22.69 -7.22
C GLY A 57 12.29 21.65 -7.12
N LEU A 58 13.15 21.52 -8.13
CA LEU A 58 14.18 20.48 -8.18
C LEU A 58 15.17 20.58 -7.01
N LYS A 59 15.58 21.80 -6.65
CA LYS A 59 16.47 22.04 -5.51
C LYS A 59 15.78 21.72 -4.18
N TRP A 60 14.51 22.07 -4.04
CA TRP A 60 13.75 21.73 -2.85
C TRP A 60 13.60 20.21 -2.69
N PHE A 61 13.27 19.48 -3.77
CA PHE A 61 13.15 18.02 -3.76
C PHE A 61 14.47 17.31 -3.46
N SER A 62 15.60 17.80 -3.99
CA SER A 62 16.92 17.19 -3.70
C SER A 62 17.41 17.43 -2.28
N GLN A 63 16.97 18.53 -1.65
CA GLN A 63 17.30 18.87 -0.27
C GLN A 63 16.32 18.26 0.75
N ASN A 64 15.10 17.95 0.31
CA ASN A 64 14.03 17.36 1.11
C ASN A 64 13.64 15.99 0.54
N ILE A 65 14.64 15.20 0.14
CA ILE A 65 14.44 13.77 -0.09
C ILE A 65 13.94 13.22 1.24
N ALA A 66 12.72 12.67 1.25
CA ALA A 66 12.16 12.07 2.45
C ALA A 66 13.16 11.02 2.97
N SER A 67 13.91 11.38 3.99
CA SER A 67 14.82 10.50 4.72
C SER A 67 14.03 9.60 5.67
N GLN A 68 12.77 9.30 5.34
CA GLN A 68 12.05 8.29 6.09
C GLN A 68 12.61 6.95 5.64
N PRO A 69 13.35 6.24 6.51
CA PRO A 69 13.69 4.88 6.21
C PRO A 69 12.40 4.13 5.91
N PHE A 70 12.49 3.25 4.93
CA PHE A 70 11.46 2.27 4.63
C PHE A 70 10.95 1.66 5.95
N THR A 71 9.70 1.95 6.31
CA THR A 71 9.19 1.66 7.67
C THR A 71 8.93 0.17 7.88
N ILE A 72 8.67 -0.57 6.81
CA ILE A 72 8.33 -2.00 6.87
C ILE A 72 9.60 -2.82 6.61
N PRO A 73 10.12 -3.61 7.57
CA PRO A 73 11.27 -4.45 7.32
C PRO A 73 10.92 -5.57 6.32
N ASN A 74 11.93 -6.09 5.62
CA ASN A 74 11.77 -7.32 4.86
C ASN A 74 11.71 -8.52 5.81
N TYR A 75 10.54 -8.76 6.40
CA TYR A 75 10.30 -9.88 7.31
C TYR A 75 10.25 -11.25 6.61
N LEU A 76 10.51 -11.31 5.30
CA LEU A 76 10.79 -12.57 4.58
C LEU A 76 12.27 -12.95 4.61
N GLY A 77 13.13 -12.08 5.14
CA GLY A 77 14.57 -12.33 5.23
C GLY A 77 14.92 -13.38 6.28
N ASN A 78 16.07 -14.04 6.10
CA ASN A 78 16.54 -15.12 6.98
C ASN A 78 16.66 -14.72 8.46
N ASP A 79 16.94 -13.44 8.73
CA ASP A 79 17.08 -12.91 10.09
C ASP A 79 15.78 -12.98 10.90
N TRP A 80 14.64 -13.15 10.24
CA TRP A 80 13.31 -13.24 10.88
C TRP A 80 12.88 -14.67 11.18
N LEU A 81 13.49 -15.68 10.55
CA LEU A 81 13.03 -17.07 10.61
C LEU A 81 12.87 -17.59 12.04
N LYS A 82 13.86 -17.33 12.89
CA LYS A 82 13.80 -17.76 14.29
C LYS A 82 12.63 -17.10 15.03
N SER A 83 12.47 -15.79 14.88
CA SER A 83 11.40 -15.04 15.53
C SER A 83 10.02 -15.47 15.04
N ILE A 84 9.90 -15.80 13.74
CA ILE A 84 8.70 -16.34 13.13
C ILE A 84 8.37 -17.70 13.74
N ASP A 85 9.34 -18.61 13.79
CA ASP A 85 9.14 -19.95 14.36
C ASP A 85 8.76 -19.87 15.84
N ASP A 86 9.46 -19.04 16.63
CA ASP A 86 9.17 -18.82 18.04
C ASP A 86 7.76 -18.25 18.24
N PHE A 87 7.33 -17.30 17.40
CA PHE A 87 6.00 -16.70 17.44
C PHE A 87 4.89 -17.69 17.07
N ILE A 88 5.10 -18.50 16.03
CA ILE A 88 4.17 -19.56 15.61
C ILE A 88 4.00 -20.59 16.72
N GLN A 89 5.10 -21.04 17.32
CA GLN A 89 5.07 -22.05 18.39
C GLN A 89 4.41 -21.50 19.66
N THR A 90 4.81 -20.29 20.09
CA THR A 90 4.28 -19.65 21.30
C THR A 90 2.77 -19.46 21.22
N ASN A 91 2.28 -19.05 20.05
CA ASN A 91 0.85 -18.79 19.82
C ASN A 91 0.09 -20.01 19.25
N GLN A 92 0.78 -21.14 19.07
CA GLN A 92 0.23 -22.38 18.54
C GLN A 92 -0.51 -22.16 17.20
N LEU A 93 0.12 -21.43 16.29
CA LEU A 93 -0.45 -21.12 14.98
C LEU A 93 -0.25 -22.29 14.02
N GLU A 94 -1.33 -22.74 13.39
CA GLU A 94 -1.31 -23.71 12.31
C GLU A 94 -1.56 -22.98 11.00
N LEU A 95 -0.50 -22.60 10.29
CA LEU A 95 -0.61 -21.75 9.09
C LEU A 95 -1.29 -22.44 7.89
N GLY A 96 -1.47 -23.77 7.95
CA GLY A 96 -2.26 -24.54 6.98
C GLY A 96 -3.73 -24.71 7.36
N SER A 97 -4.19 -24.04 8.43
CA SER A 97 -5.58 -24.04 8.87
C SER A 97 -6.09 -22.61 9.03
N SER A 98 -7.32 -22.36 8.57
CA SER A 98 -7.98 -21.07 8.74
C SER A 98 -8.39 -20.81 10.19
N SER A 99 -8.38 -21.83 11.05
CA SER A 99 -8.64 -21.67 12.49
C SER A 99 -7.63 -20.73 13.18
N SER A 100 -6.41 -20.61 12.63
CA SER A 100 -5.38 -19.71 13.13
C SER A 100 -5.74 -18.22 12.97
N LEU A 101 -6.65 -17.87 12.04
CA LEU A 101 -7.08 -16.49 11.84
C LEU A 101 -7.72 -15.89 13.10
N VAL A 102 -8.55 -16.68 13.79
CA VAL A 102 -9.17 -16.27 15.06
C VAL A 102 -8.11 -15.96 16.11
N LYS A 103 -7.04 -16.78 16.18
CA LYS A 103 -5.92 -16.53 17.09
C LYS A 103 -5.17 -15.26 16.74
N LEU A 104 -4.96 -14.98 15.45
CA LEU A 104 -4.33 -13.73 15.01
C LEU A 104 -5.18 -12.51 15.38
N ASP A 105 -6.50 -12.56 15.18
CA ASP A 105 -7.43 -11.50 15.58
C ASP A 105 -7.44 -11.27 17.11
N GLU A 106 -7.36 -12.35 17.90
CA GLU A 106 -7.22 -12.27 19.36
C GLU A 106 -5.88 -11.63 19.78
N LEU A 107 -4.79 -11.94 19.09
CA LEU A 107 -3.48 -11.36 19.36
C LEU A 107 -3.46 -9.85 19.10
N ILE A 108 -4.07 -9.41 18.00
CA ILE A 108 -4.25 -7.98 17.71
C ILE A 108 -5.02 -7.30 18.85
N SER A 109 -6.12 -7.91 19.30
CA SER A 109 -6.98 -7.36 20.35
C SER A 109 -6.27 -7.23 21.71
N ARG A 110 -5.23 -8.04 21.97
CA ARG A 110 -4.42 -7.98 23.21
C ARG A 110 -3.36 -6.89 23.17
N GLY A 111 -3.13 -6.27 22.01
CA GLY A 111 -2.07 -5.30 21.78
C GLY A 111 -0.73 -5.99 21.49
N LEU A 112 -0.13 -5.62 20.38
CA LEU A 112 1.15 -6.16 19.89
C LEU A 112 2.16 -5.03 19.77
N ASN A 113 3.43 -5.34 20.02
CA ASN A 113 4.50 -4.43 19.68
C ASN A 113 4.80 -4.48 18.17
N GLN A 114 5.60 -3.52 17.69
CA GLN A 114 5.85 -3.38 16.24
C GLN A 114 6.48 -4.63 15.61
N ASN A 115 7.39 -5.32 16.30
CA ASN A 115 7.99 -6.54 15.76
C ASN A 115 6.98 -7.67 15.70
N GLU A 116 6.13 -7.81 16.71
CA GLU A 116 5.04 -8.80 16.72
C GLU A 116 4.02 -8.54 15.61
N ILE A 117 3.76 -7.27 15.28
CA ILE A 117 2.91 -6.92 14.12
C ILE A 117 3.52 -7.47 12.84
N TYR A 118 4.83 -7.32 12.59
CA TYR A 118 5.47 -7.90 11.40
C TYR A 118 5.46 -9.43 11.37
N LEU A 119 5.59 -10.08 12.53
CA LEU A 119 5.47 -11.54 12.64
C LEU A 119 4.03 -11.99 12.32
N LEU A 120 3.05 -11.21 12.75
CA LEU A 120 1.64 -11.43 12.44
C LEU A 120 1.32 -11.17 10.95
N ASP A 121 1.88 -10.11 10.35
CA ASP A 121 1.80 -9.84 8.91
C ASP A 121 2.29 -11.06 8.10
N PHE A 122 3.42 -11.63 8.50
CA PHE A 122 3.97 -12.85 7.92
C PHE A 122 3.00 -14.04 8.07
N CYS A 123 2.55 -14.33 9.29
CA CYS A 123 1.66 -15.46 9.56
C CYS A 123 0.36 -15.37 8.76
N PHE A 124 -0.23 -14.19 8.67
CA PHE A 124 -1.44 -13.98 7.88
C PHE A 124 -1.17 -14.18 6.38
N GLY A 125 -0.09 -13.60 5.85
CA GLY A 125 0.29 -13.80 4.45
C GLY A 125 0.57 -15.27 4.11
N GLU A 126 1.24 -16.01 5.00
CA GLU A 126 1.49 -17.44 4.85
C GLU A 126 0.21 -18.29 4.82
N ILE A 127 -0.80 -17.94 5.62
CA ILE A 127 -2.11 -18.59 5.56
C ILE A 127 -2.72 -18.41 4.16
N ILE A 128 -2.66 -17.19 3.59
CA ILE A 128 -3.16 -16.92 2.25
C ILE A 128 -2.36 -17.70 1.19
N VAL A 129 -1.03 -17.73 1.30
CA VAL A 129 -0.14 -18.51 0.41
C VAL A 129 -0.52 -19.98 0.41
N LYS A 130 -0.66 -20.60 1.59
CA LYS A 130 -0.96 -22.02 1.72
C LYS A 130 -2.37 -22.39 1.26
N HIS A 131 -3.34 -21.51 1.48
CA HIS A 131 -4.75 -21.80 1.19
C HIS A 131 -5.17 -21.46 -0.24
N PHE A 132 -4.52 -20.47 -0.86
CA PHE A 132 -4.92 -19.96 -2.17
C PHE A 132 -3.80 -20.02 -3.21
N GLY A 133 -2.67 -20.67 -2.93
CA GLY A 133 -1.57 -20.83 -3.88
C GLY A 133 -0.92 -19.50 -4.29
N ALA A 134 -0.97 -18.49 -3.41
CA ALA A 134 -0.30 -17.22 -3.64
C ALA A 134 1.22 -17.38 -3.52
N VAL A 135 1.98 -16.37 -3.97
CA VAL A 135 3.44 -16.37 -3.90
C VAL A 135 3.93 -15.08 -3.25
N TRP A 136 4.91 -15.18 -2.36
CA TRP A 136 5.57 -14.01 -1.80
C TRP A 136 6.45 -13.30 -2.81
N GLU A 137 6.42 -11.97 -2.76
CA GLU A 137 7.35 -11.08 -3.43
C GLU A 137 7.73 -9.94 -2.48
N PHE A 138 8.94 -9.41 -2.61
CA PHE A 138 9.36 -8.21 -1.90
C PHE A 138 9.43 -7.03 -2.85
N ASP A 139 8.61 -6.01 -2.59
CA ASP A 139 8.66 -4.73 -3.27
C ASP A 139 9.42 -3.71 -2.42
N LYS A 140 10.38 -2.99 -3.03
CA LYS A 140 11.23 -2.03 -2.32
C LYS A 140 10.48 -0.79 -1.83
N GLU A 141 9.26 -0.53 -2.32
CA GLU A 141 8.42 0.61 -1.94
C GLU A 141 7.20 0.21 -1.10
N GLN A 142 6.75 -1.05 -1.15
CA GLN A 142 5.52 -1.52 -0.49
C GLN A 142 5.76 -2.66 0.51
N GLY A 143 6.93 -3.27 0.48
CA GLY A 143 7.38 -4.29 1.42
C GLY A 143 7.02 -5.68 0.93
N PRO A 144 6.99 -6.67 1.84
CA PRO A 144 6.50 -8.00 1.51
C PRO A 144 5.04 -7.96 1.03
N MET A 145 4.79 -8.63 -0.09
CA MET A 145 3.49 -8.74 -0.73
C MET A 145 3.22 -10.19 -1.13
N ILE A 146 1.95 -10.56 -1.16
CA ILE A 146 1.50 -11.82 -1.74
C ILE A 146 0.84 -11.54 -3.10
N LYS A 147 1.28 -12.26 -4.13
CA LYS A 147 0.81 -12.12 -5.50
C LYS A 147 0.20 -13.42 -6.03
N ASN A 148 -0.50 -13.31 -7.15
CA ASN A 148 -1.07 -14.46 -7.86
C ASN A 148 -2.05 -15.28 -7.01
N ILE A 149 -2.82 -14.62 -6.13
CA ILE A 149 -3.75 -15.30 -5.22
C ILE A 149 -4.83 -16.03 -6.04
N GLY A 150 -5.00 -17.33 -5.80
CA GLY A 150 -5.91 -18.19 -6.57
C GLY A 150 -5.48 -18.39 -8.03
N GLY A 151 -4.21 -18.14 -8.37
CA GLY A 151 -3.72 -18.17 -9.75
C GLY A 151 -4.04 -16.93 -10.57
N LEU A 152 -4.57 -15.86 -9.96
CA LEU A 152 -4.95 -14.62 -10.64
C LEU A 152 -3.80 -13.59 -10.67
N PRO A 153 -3.19 -13.27 -11.84
CA PRO A 153 -1.99 -12.42 -11.90
C PRO A 153 -2.13 -11.00 -11.35
N LYS A 154 -3.37 -10.49 -11.30
CA LYS A 154 -3.68 -9.14 -10.83
C LYS A 154 -4.26 -9.13 -9.41
N PHE A 155 -4.47 -10.29 -8.79
CA PHE A 155 -5.02 -10.35 -7.44
C PHE A 155 -3.88 -10.48 -6.43
N ASN A 156 -3.45 -9.30 -5.95
CA ASN A 156 -2.31 -9.15 -5.06
C ASN A 156 -2.76 -8.43 -3.79
N LYS A 157 -2.12 -8.74 -2.66
CA LYS A 157 -2.36 -8.08 -1.37
C LYS A 157 -1.04 -7.81 -0.65
N SER A 158 -1.01 -6.72 0.12
CA SER A 158 0.03 -6.49 1.13
C SER A 158 -0.55 -6.93 2.48
N PRO A 159 -0.01 -8.00 3.11
CA PRO A 159 -0.45 -8.44 4.43
C PRO A 159 -0.33 -7.33 5.47
N HIS A 160 0.76 -6.55 5.41
CA HIS A 160 0.95 -5.38 6.27
C HIS A 160 -0.20 -4.38 6.20
N ASN A 161 -0.65 -4.01 4.99
CA ASN A 161 -1.76 -3.06 4.83
C ASN A 161 -3.08 -3.62 5.38
N LEU A 162 -3.28 -4.94 5.29
CA LEU A 162 -4.50 -5.58 5.80
C LEU A 162 -4.49 -5.64 7.33
N VAL A 163 -3.38 -6.00 7.94
CA VAL A 163 -3.21 -6.00 9.40
C VAL A 163 -3.29 -4.58 9.94
N GLU A 164 -2.64 -3.61 9.30
CA GLU A 164 -2.71 -2.21 9.71
C GLU A 164 -4.15 -1.66 9.63
N ALA A 165 -4.93 -2.08 8.63
CA ALA A 165 -6.35 -1.73 8.57
C ALA A 165 -7.14 -2.30 9.75
N VAL A 166 -6.86 -3.54 10.18
CA VAL A 166 -7.47 -4.14 11.38
C VAL A 166 -7.03 -3.42 12.65
N LEU A 167 -5.74 -3.09 12.79
CA LEU A 167 -5.21 -2.34 13.94
C LEU A 167 -5.84 -0.94 14.09
N ARG A 168 -6.27 -0.32 12.98
CA ARG A 168 -6.86 1.02 12.96
C ARG A 168 -8.39 1.04 13.08
N GLN A 169 -9.06 -0.09 12.84
CA GLN A 169 -10.52 -0.15 12.75
C GLN A 169 -11.08 -1.32 13.56
N ASP A 170 -11.80 -1.00 14.64
CA ASP A 170 -12.33 -1.99 15.60
C ASP A 170 -13.33 -3.00 15.01
N ASN A 171 -13.86 -2.76 13.80
CA ASN A 171 -14.86 -3.61 13.14
C ASN A 171 -14.30 -4.46 12.00
N LEU A 172 -12.99 -4.41 11.76
CA LEU A 172 -12.30 -5.25 10.79
C LEU A 172 -11.61 -6.42 11.49
N THR A 173 -11.50 -7.54 10.78
CA THR A 173 -10.80 -8.73 11.25
C THR A 173 -10.04 -9.36 10.09
N LEU A 174 -8.95 -10.07 10.40
CA LEU A 174 -8.22 -10.86 9.42
C LEU A 174 -9.08 -12.00 8.89
N GLN A 175 -9.95 -12.58 9.72
CA GLN A 175 -10.95 -13.55 9.27
C GLN A 175 -11.84 -12.99 8.16
N ARG A 176 -12.27 -11.72 8.27
CA ARG A 176 -13.07 -11.08 7.22
C ARG A 176 -12.29 -10.93 5.93
N TYR A 177 -11.05 -10.42 5.99
CA TYR A 177 -10.21 -10.28 4.79
C TYR A 177 -9.91 -11.63 4.13
N TYR A 178 -9.68 -12.67 4.92
CA TYR A 178 -9.54 -14.03 4.41
C TYR A 178 -10.81 -14.49 3.67
N ASN A 179 -12.00 -14.23 4.25
CA ASN A 179 -13.27 -14.60 3.62
C ASN A 179 -13.53 -13.82 2.33
N ASP A 180 -13.17 -12.54 2.28
CA ASP A 180 -13.28 -11.72 1.08
C ASP A 180 -12.37 -12.26 -0.04
N ILE A 181 -11.14 -12.66 0.30
CA ILE A 181 -10.21 -13.31 -0.63
C ILE A 181 -10.79 -14.64 -1.12
N LYS A 182 -11.27 -15.48 -0.18
CA LYS A 182 -11.89 -16.77 -0.49
C LYS A 182 -13.06 -16.61 -1.45
N PHE A 183 -13.94 -15.65 -1.21
CA PHE A 183 -15.10 -15.38 -2.06
C PHE A 183 -14.70 -15.05 -3.50
N VAL A 184 -13.64 -14.26 -3.70
CA VAL A 184 -13.13 -13.94 -5.04
C VAL A 184 -12.52 -15.17 -5.71
N VAL A 185 -11.75 -15.99 -4.96
CA VAL A 185 -11.11 -17.19 -5.51
C VAL A 185 -12.12 -18.30 -5.84
N ASP A 186 -13.15 -18.48 -5.00
CA ASP A 186 -14.20 -19.51 -5.20
C ASP A 186 -15.12 -19.20 -6.41
N GLN A 187 -15.03 -18.00 -6.99
CA GLN A 187 -15.79 -17.60 -8.19
C GLN A 187 -15.07 -17.91 -9.52
N LEU A 188 -13.88 -18.51 -9.46
CA LEU A 188 -13.07 -18.91 -10.61
C LEU A 188 -13.41 -20.32 -11.09
#